data_AF-A0A943AVQ5-F1
#
_entry.id   AF-A0A943AVQ5-F1
#
_cell.length_a   1.000
_cell.length_b   1.000
_cell.length_c   1.000
_cell.angle_alpha   90.00
_cell.angle_beta   90.00
_cell.angle_gamma   90.00
#
_symmetry.space_group_name_H-M   'P 1'
#
loop_
_entity.id
_entity.type
_entity.pdbx_description
1 polymer ?
#
loop_
_entity_poly.entity_id
_entity_poly.type
_entity_poly.pdbx_seq_one_letter_code
_entity_poly.pdbx_strand_id
1 'polypeptide(L)'
;MMDINEKDERRELLDAVADAGRLARGLDQLLESLAHADQLDLLDVEGVLALRSISERCAERIGDAARILEAQNEILYVEERTV
;
A
#
# COMPACT_ATOMS: atom_id res chain seq x y z
N MET A 1 2.63 21.17 19.00
CA MET A 1 3.72 20.19 19.15
C MET A 1 3.06 18.85 19.43
N MET A 2 3.27 17.88 18.54
CA MET A 2 2.70 16.54 18.60
C MET A 2 3.30 15.77 19.80
N ASP A 3 2.49 14.99 20.51
CA ASP A 3 2.98 14.19 21.63
C ASP A 3 3.96 13.10 21.14
N ILE A 4 4.83 12.60 22.02
CA ILE A 4 5.79 11.53 21.66
C ILE A 4 5.03 10.29 21.18
N ASN A 5 3.91 9.95 21.82
CA ASN A 5 3.10 8.80 21.43
C ASN A 5 2.51 8.97 20.02
N GLU A 6 2.02 10.16 19.69
CA GLU A 6 1.46 10.47 18.38
C GLU A 6 2.53 10.38 17.26
N LYS A 7 3.78 10.77 17.56
CA LYS A 7 4.91 10.63 16.62
C LYS A 7 5.28 9.16 16.38
N ASP A 8 5.22 8.33 17.42
CA ASP A 8 5.49 6.90 17.32
C ASP A 8 4.40 6.19 16.52
N GLU A 9 3.11 6.44 16.82
CA GLU A 9 1.97 5.93 16.04
C GLU A 9 2.08 6.30 14.56
N ARG A 10 2.50 7.53 14.28
CA ARG A 10 2.68 8.01 12.91
C ARG A 10 3.82 7.31 12.18
N ARG A 11 4.90 6.98 12.88
CA ARG A 11 6.00 6.20 12.33
C ARG A 11 5.55 4.77 12.03
N GLU A 12 4.79 4.15 12.92
CA GLU A 12 4.20 2.84 12.69
C GLU A 12 3.27 2.83 11.47
N LEU A 13 2.49 3.90 11.26
CA LEU A 13 1.65 4.05 10.07
C LEU A 13 2.47 4.14 8.77
N LEU A 14 3.61 4.84 8.78
CA LEU A 14 4.50 4.90 7.62
C LEU A 14 5.10 3.53 7.29
N ASP A 15 5.57 2.80 8.31
CA ASP A 15 6.11 1.45 8.14
C ASP A 15 5.03 0.49 7.62
N ALA A 16 3.81 0.56 8.17
CA ALA A 16 2.68 -0.25 7.73
C ALA A 16 2.29 0.01 6.27
N VAL A 17 2.29 1.28 5.83
CA VAL A 17 2.00 1.64 4.43
C VAL A 17 3.12 1.17 3.50
N ALA A 18 4.39 1.27 3.91
CA ALA A 18 5.52 0.76 3.14
C ALA A 18 5.43 -0.77 2.96
N ASP A 19 5.09 -1.50 4.03
CA ASP A 19 4.89 -2.94 3.98
C ASP A 19 3.68 -3.33 3.13
N ALA A 20 2.56 -2.62 3.26
CA ALA A 20 1.41 -2.81 2.39
C ALA A 20 1.78 -2.61 0.90
N GLY A 21 2.59 -1.59 0.59
CA GLY A 21 3.09 -1.35 -0.76
C GLY A 21 3.97 -2.48 -1.29
N ARG A 22 4.84 -3.04 -0.44
CA ARG A 22 5.64 -4.22 -0.79
C ARG A 22 4.78 -5.46 -1.02
N LEU A 23 3.78 -5.69 -0.17
CA LEU A 23 2.83 -6.80 -0.31
C LEU A 23 2.00 -6.66 -1.58
N ALA A 24 1.53 -5.46 -1.93
CA ALA A 24 0.80 -5.21 -3.16
C ALA A 24 1.62 -5.58 -4.41
N ARG A 25 2.92 -5.21 -4.44
CA ARG A 25 3.83 -5.59 -5.52
C ARG A 25 4.08 -7.11 -5.58
N GLY A 26 4.26 -7.76 -4.42
CA GLY A 26 4.43 -9.21 -4.36
C GLY A 26 3.18 -9.96 -4.83
N LEU A 27 1.99 -9.44 -4.50
CA LEU A 27 0.73 -9.99 -4.96
C LEU A 27 0.55 -9.83 -6.48
N ASP A 28 0.90 -8.68 -7.03
CA ASP A 28 0.86 -8.44 -8.49
C ASP A 28 1.77 -9.44 -9.24
N GLN A 29 2.99 -9.65 -8.75
CA GLN A 29 3.91 -10.65 -9.29
C GLN A 29 3.38 -12.09 -9.19
N LEU A 30 2.73 -12.44 -8.07
CA LEU A 30 2.11 -13.75 -7.91
C LEU A 30 0.95 -13.96 -8.89
N LEU A 31 0.11 -12.95 -9.09
CA LEU A 31 -1.00 -12.99 -10.05
C LEU A 31 -0.50 -13.07 -11.49
N GLU A 32 0.57 -12.33 -11.82
CA GLU A 32 1.24 -12.44 -13.12
C GLU A 32 1.79 -13.85 -13.32
N SER A 33 2.50 -14.41 -12.33
CA SER A 33 3.01 -15.78 -12.42
C SER A 33 1.92 -16.83 -12.56
N LEU A 34 0.78 -16.66 -11.88
CA LEU A 34 -0.36 -17.57 -12.00
C LEU A 34 -0.96 -17.54 -13.41
N ALA A 35 -1.12 -16.35 -14.00
CA ALA A 35 -1.65 -16.20 -15.36
C ALA A 35 -0.79 -16.90 -16.44
N HIS A 36 0.48 -17.16 -16.15
CA HIS A 36 1.41 -17.88 -17.04
C HIS A 36 1.53 -19.38 -16.73
N ALA A 37 0.87 -19.89 -15.69
CA ALA A 37 0.87 -21.31 -15.38
C ALA A 37 -0.01 -22.07 -16.38
N ASP A 38 0.54 -23.08 -17.05
CA ASP A 38 -0.09 -23.87 -18.14
C ASP A 38 -1.39 -24.63 -17.75
N GLN A 39 -1.91 -24.48 -16.53
CA GLN A 39 -2.95 -25.34 -15.94
C GLN A 39 -4.12 -24.62 -15.27
N LEU A 40 -4.29 -23.30 -15.43
CA LEU A 40 -5.50 -22.65 -14.92
C LEU A 40 -6.73 -23.08 -15.72
N ASP A 41 -7.77 -23.55 -15.04
CA ASP A 41 -9.06 -23.77 -15.68
C ASP A 41 -9.79 -22.43 -15.92
N LEU A 42 -10.88 -22.45 -16.70
CA LEU A 42 -11.63 -21.23 -17.04
C LEU A 42 -12.23 -20.51 -15.81
N LEU A 43 -12.55 -21.24 -14.74
CA LEU A 43 -13.06 -20.68 -13.48
C LEU A 43 -11.92 -20.05 -12.66
N ASP A 44 -10.74 -20.65 -12.69
CA ASP A 44 -9.52 -20.13 -12.09
C ASP A 44 -9.07 -18.83 -12.78
N VAL A 45 -9.23 -18.72 -14.09
CA VAL A 45 -8.94 -17.47 -14.84
C VAL A 45 -9.83 -16.31 -14.39
N GLU A 46 -11.14 -16.52 -14.23
CA GLU A 46 -12.05 -15.47 -13.77
C GLU A 46 -11.78 -15.08 -12.30
N GLY A 47 -11.43 -16.05 -11.45
CA GLY A 47 -10.95 -15.81 -10.09
C GLY A 47 -9.67 -14.97 -10.06
N VAL A 48 -8.68 -15.30 -10.90
CA VAL A 48 -7.42 -14.54 -11.01
C VAL A 48 -7.66 -13.12 -11.51
N LEU A 49 -8.54 -12.92 -12.48
CA LEU A 49 -8.91 -11.57 -12.97
C LEU A 49 -9.62 -10.74 -11.89
N ALA A 50 -10.52 -11.35 -11.12
CA ALA A 50 -11.17 -10.68 -9.99
C ALA A 50 -10.15 -10.29 -8.91
N LEU A 51 -9.22 -11.19 -8.58
CA LEU A 51 -8.14 -10.92 -7.63
C LEU A 51 -7.20 -9.81 -8.12
N ARG A 52 -6.88 -9.79 -9.41
CA ARG A 52 -6.10 -8.71 -10.03
C ARG A 52 -6.79 -7.36 -9.90
N SER A 53 -8.07 -7.28 -10.26
CA SER A 53 -8.86 -6.05 -10.11
C SER A 53 -8.95 -5.57 -8.65
N ILE A 54 -9.02 -6.49 -7.69
CA ILE A 54 -8.97 -6.14 -6.26
C ILE A 54 -7.57 -5.65 -5.88
N SER A 55 -6.51 -6.35 -6.31
CA SER A 55 -5.11 -6.00 -6.04
C SER A 55 -4.77 -4.61 -6.56
N GLU A 56 -5.16 -4.28 -7.80
CA GLU A 56 -4.95 -2.97 -8.42
C GLU A 56 -5.61 -1.84 -7.61
N ARG A 57 -6.88 -2.03 -7.21
CA ARG A 57 -7.60 -1.06 -6.35
C ARG A 57 -6.97 -0.93 -4.97
N CYS A 58 -6.46 -2.02 -4.40
CA CYS A 58 -5.72 -1.97 -3.13
C CYS A 58 -4.41 -1.20 -3.28
N ALA A 59 -3.65 -1.44 -4.35
CA ALA A 59 -2.41 -0.73 -4.64
C ALA A 59 -2.64 0.78 -4.81
N GLU A 60 -3.70 1.17 -5.51
CA GLU A 60 -4.12 2.57 -5.65
C GLU A 60 -4.39 3.21 -4.28
N ARG A 61 -5.22 2.57 -3.44
CA ARG A 61 -5.56 3.07 -2.10
C ARG A 61 -4.34 3.15 -1.17
N ILE A 62 -3.42 2.20 -1.26
CA ILE A 62 -2.15 2.23 -0.51
C ILE A 62 -1.31 3.42 -0.97
N GLY A 63 -1.25 3.67 -2.29
CA GLY A 63 -0.58 4.83 -2.85
C GLY A 63 -1.20 6.16 -2.40
N ASP A 64 -2.53 6.23 -2.32
CA ASP A 64 -3.22 7.41 -1.79
C ASP A 64 -2.91 7.62 -0.30
N ALA A 65 -2.92 6.55 0.50
CA ALA A 65 -2.55 6.61 1.91
C ALA A 65 -1.11 7.09 2.11
N ALA A 66 -0.17 6.61 1.29
CA ALA A 66 1.22 7.07 1.31
C ALA A 66 1.33 8.57 1.04
N ARG A 67 0.68 9.05 -0.04
CA ARG A 67 0.68 10.49 -0.40
C ARG A 67 0.06 11.36 0.70
N ILE A 68 -1.01 10.90 1.35
CA ILE A 68 -1.63 11.62 2.47
C ILE A 68 -0.67 11.70 3.66
N LEU A 69 -0.03 10.59 4.03
CA LEU A 69 0.92 10.55 5.16
C LEU A 69 2.17 11.39 4.90
N GLU A 70 2.67 11.42 3.66
CA GLU A 70 3.78 12.27 3.23
C GLU A 70 3.41 13.75 3.35
N ALA A 71 2.26 14.16 2.83
CA ALA A 71 1.78 15.55 2.94
C ALA A 71 1.61 15.98 4.41
N GLN A 72 1.06 15.09 5.25
CA GLN A 72 0.99 15.33 6.69
C GLN A 72 2.38 15.45 7.33
N ASN A 73 3.41 14.79 6.77
CA ASN A 73 4.79 14.86 7.27
C ASN A 73 5.43 16.20 6.98
N GLU A 74 5.24 16.68 5.77
CA GLU A 74 5.76 17.97 5.36
C GLU A 74 5.15 19.10 6.19
N ILE A 75 3.83 19.06 6.42
CA ILE A 75 3.14 20.04 7.27
C ILE A 75 3.73 20.02 8.69
N LEU A 76 3.81 18.84 9.32
CA LEU A 76 4.36 18.71 10.67
C LEU A 76 5.82 19.20 10.73
N TYR A 77 6.64 18.83 9.76
CA TYR A 77 8.05 19.25 9.70
C TYR A 77 8.20 20.77 9.60
N VAL A 78 7.34 21.43 8.82
CA VAL A 78 7.32 22.90 8.73
C VAL A 78 6.87 23.51 10.05
N GLU A 79 5.79 23.00 10.65
CA GLU A 79 5.28 23.47 11.94
C GLU A 79 6.37 23.41 13.02
N GLU A 80 7.07 22.28 13.15
CA GLU A 80 8.16 22.09 14.12
C GLU A 80 9.37 23.02 13.91
N ARG A 81 9.59 23.52 12.69
CA ARG A 81 10.66 24.47 12.38
C ARG A 81 10.28 25.93 12.56
N THR A 82 8.98 26.21 12.65
CA THR A 82 8.44 27.58 12.76
C THR A 82 8.08 27.97 14.20
N VAL A 83 8.24 27.04 15.15
CA VAL A 83 8.04 27.22 16.60
C VAL A 83 9.40 27.24 17.31
#